data_AF-A0A0D3G581-F1
#
_entry.id   AF-A0A0D3G581-F1
#
_cell.length_a   1.000
_cell.length_b   1.000
_cell.length_c   1.000
_cell.angle_alpha   90.00
_cell.angle_beta   90.00
_cell.angle_gamma   90.00
#
_symmetry.space_group_name_H-M   'P 1'
#
loop_
_entity.id
_entity.type
_entity.pdbx_description
1 polymer ?
#
loop_
_entity_poly.entity_id
_entity_poly.type
_entity_poly.pdbx_seq_one_letter_code
_entity_poly.pdbx_strand_id
1 'polypeptide(L)' 'MPAAALNTILGRWGKKASSEWNISGEPCSGLASDKSDWDNYPNINPFIKCDCTFSNNTLCHITRLVI' A
#
# COMPACT_ATOMS: atom_id res chain seq x y z
N MET A 1 -8.08 11.85 -2.47
CA MET A 1 -6.78 11.40 -1.92
C MET A 1 -6.84 9.87 -1.79
N PRO A 2 -6.05 9.11 -2.56
CA PRO A 2 -6.21 7.65 -2.72
C PRO A 2 -6.13 6.86 -1.40
N ALA A 3 -5.34 7.32 -0.44
CA ALA A 3 -5.23 6.68 0.88
C ALA A 3 -6.55 6.68 1.68
N ALA A 4 -7.44 7.66 1.48
CA ALA A 4 -8.70 7.74 2.21
C ALA A 4 -9.65 6.57 1.88
N ALA A 5 -9.69 6.15 0.62
CA ALA A 5 -10.50 5.01 0.20
C ALA A 5 -10.00 3.72 0.86
N LEU A 6 -8.69 3.49 0.85
CA LEU A 6 -8.09 2.31 1.46
C LEU A 6 -8.27 2.31 2.99
N ASN A 7 -8.09 3.46 3.65
CA ASN A 7 -8.35 3.62 5.08
C ASN A 7 -9.82 3.34 5.45
N THR A 8 -10.75 3.70 4.56
CA THR A 8 -12.18 3.39 4.75
C THR A 8 -12.44 1.89 4.72
N ILE A 9 -11.82 1.16 3.79
CA ILE A 9 -11.94 -0.31 3.69
C ILE A 9 -11.34 -0.98 4.92
N LEU A 10 -10.12 -0.60 5.31
CA LEU A 10 -9.46 -1.14 6.51
C LEU A 10 -10.28 -0.88 7.78
N GLY A 11 -10.86 0.31 7.91
CA GLY A 11 -11.75 0.66 9.02
C GLY A 11 -12.98 -0.27 9.10
N ARG A 12 -13.58 -0.63 7.95
CA ARG A 12 -14.69 -1.62 7.91
C ARG A 12 -14.26 -3.02 8.35
N TRP A 13 -12.98 -3.35 8.23
CA TRP A 13 -12.40 -4.62 8.70
C TRP A 13 -11.82 -4.53 10.12
N GLY A 14 -11.96 -3.40 10.82
CA GLY A 14 -11.40 -3.19 12.15
C GLY A 14 -9.86 -3.11 12.15
N LYS A 15 -9.26 -2.79 11.01
CA LYS A 15 -7.81 -2.65 10.82
C LYS A 15 -7.45 -1.18 10.65
N LYS A 16 -6.19 -0.85 10.96
CA LYS A 16 -5.63 0.50 10.78
C LYS A 16 -4.46 0.43 9.82
N ALA A 17 -4.37 1.36 8.88
CA ALA A 17 -3.23 1.45 7.98
C ALA A 17 -1.91 1.59 8.73
N SER A 18 -0.90 0.88 8.23
CA SER A 18 0.47 1.01 8.71
C SER A 18 1.04 2.36 8.31
N SER A 19 1.90 2.93 9.15
CA SER A 19 2.65 4.14 8.82
C SER A 19 3.55 3.97 7.60
N GLU A 20 3.87 2.75 7.20
CA GLU A 20 4.91 2.42 6.22
C GLU A 20 4.49 2.70 4.76
N TRP A 21 3.19 2.86 4.53
CA TRP A 21 2.62 3.19 3.22
C TRP A 21 1.61 4.35 3.27
N ASN A 22 1.19 4.82 4.45
CA ASN A 22 0.18 5.86 4.63
C ASN A 22 0.78 7.19 5.17
N ILE A 23 1.96 7.61 4.70
CA ILE A 23 2.71 8.77 5.24
C ILE A 23 2.27 10.09 4.61
N SER A 24 2.00 10.11 3.30
CA SER A 24 1.81 11.34 2.50
C SER A 24 0.41 11.49 1.90
N GLY A 25 -0.50 10.57 2.22
CA GLY A 25 -1.80 10.46 1.54
C GLY A 25 -1.73 9.76 0.16
N GLU A 26 -0.53 9.42 -0.30
CA GLU A 26 -0.28 8.52 -1.43
C GLU A 26 0.09 7.12 -0.91
N PRO A 27 -0.78 6.12 -1.11
CA PRO A 27 -0.60 4.78 -0.55
C PRO A 27 0.55 4.02 -1.21
N CYS A 28 0.84 4.29 -2.49
CA CYS A 28 1.95 3.68 -3.22
C CYS A 28 3.24 4.47 -3.04
N SER A 29 3.61 4.79 -1.80
CA SER A 29 4.86 5.44 -1.46
C SER A 29 5.67 4.59 -0.47
N GLY A 30 6.99 4.85 -0.37
CA GLY A 30 7.87 4.12 0.54
C GLY A 30 7.91 2.61 0.23
N LEU A 31 7.71 1.79 1.27
CA LEU A 31 7.82 0.33 1.17
C LEU A 31 6.76 -0.31 0.26
N ALA A 32 5.60 0.34 0.09
CA ALA A 32 4.56 -0.16 -0.81
C ALA A 32 5.00 -0.19 -2.27
N SER A 33 5.89 0.69 -2.68
CA SER A 33 6.40 0.79 -4.07
C SER A 33 7.83 0.26 -4.23
N ASP A 34 8.40 -0.28 -3.15
CA ASP A 34 9.70 -0.92 -3.20
C ASP A 34 9.67 -2.13 -4.17
N LYS A 35 10.80 -2.49 -4.77
CA LYS A 35 10.87 -3.62 -5.72
C LYS A 35 11.14 -4.97 -5.06
N SER A 36 11.47 -4.99 -3.77
CA SER A 36 11.68 -6.20 -3.00
C SER A 36 10.41 -7.04 -2.95
N ASP A 37 10.59 -8.34 -2.80
CA ASP A 37 9.47 -9.24 -2.58
C ASP A 37 8.72 -8.87 -1.29
N TRP A 38 7.40 -9.08 -1.28
CA TRP A 38 6.56 -8.75 -0.13
C TRP A 38 6.89 -9.64 1.08
N ASP A 39 7.42 -10.84 0.83
CA ASP A 39 7.91 -11.79 1.84
C ASP A 39 9.03 -11.19 2.71
N ASN A 40 9.69 -10.12 2.25
CA ASN A 40 10.70 -9.39 3.03
C ASN A 40 10.08 -8.48 4.11
N TYR A 41 8.76 -8.32 4.14
CA TYR A 41 8.03 -7.47 5.08
C TYR A 41 7.00 -8.25 5.93
N PRO A 42 7.38 -9.36 6.58
CA PRO A 42 6.42 -10.25 7.24
C PRO A 42 5.73 -9.61 8.46
N ASN A 43 6.30 -8.55 9.02
CA ASN A 43 5.83 -7.89 10.23
C ASN A 43 5.01 -6.62 9.95
N ILE A 44 4.80 -6.26 8.67
CA ILE A 44 3.99 -5.10 8.31
C ILE A 44 2.58 -5.61 7.97
N ASN A 45 1.61 -5.30 8.84
CA ASN A 45 0.23 -5.72 8.66
C ASN A 45 -0.72 -4.66 9.24
N PRO A 46 -1.66 -4.10 8.45
CA PRO A 46 -1.93 -4.38 7.05
C PRO A 46 -0.90 -3.73 6.10
N PHE A 47 -0.51 -4.47 5.06
CA PHE A 47 0.46 -4.03 4.06
C PHE A 47 -0.10 -4.11 2.65
N ILE A 48 0.32 -3.17 1.81
CA ILE A 48 -0.02 -3.15 0.39
C ILE A 48 1.25 -3.22 -0.43
N LYS A 49 1.14 -3.86 -1.60
CA LYS A 49 2.15 -3.80 -2.64
C LYS A 49 1.59 -3.07 -3.84
N CYS A 50 2.38 -2.15 -4.36
CA CYS A 50 2.07 -1.41 -5.56
C CYS A 50 3.03 -1.78 -6.68
N ASP A 51 2.49 -1.85 -7.90
CA ASP A 51 3.25 -1.84 -9.13
C ASP A 51 3.08 -0.48 -9.80
N CYS A 52 4.16 0.29 -9.84
CA CYS A 52 4.24 1.61 -10.46
C CYS A 52 4.92 1.59 -11.83
N THR A 53 5.02 0.43 -12.49
CA THR A 53 5.54 0.35 -13.87
C THR A 53 4.45 0.55 -14.92
N PHE A 54 3.18 0.59 -14.49
CA PHE A 54 2.04 0.75 -15.38
C PHE A 54 2.00 2.14 -16.04
N SER A 55 1.54 2.19 -17.29
CA SER A 55 1.41 3.42 -18.09
C SER A 55 2.69 4.28 -18.12
N ASN A 56 3.85 3.68 -18.42
CA ASN A 56 5.14 4.40 -18.43
C ASN A 56 5.43 5.13 -17.11
N ASN A 57 5.16 4.46 -15.98
CA ASN A 57 5.42 4.97 -14.63
C ASN A 57 4.55 6.16 -14.19
N THR A 58 3.47 6.48 -14.91
CA THR A 58 2.56 7.58 -14.53
C THR A 58 1.44 7.13 -13.60
N LEU A 59 1.24 5.81 -13.43
CA LEU A 59 0.14 5.28 -12.65
C LEU A 59 0.57 4.04 -11.86
N CYS A 60 0.24 4.02 -10.57
CA CYS A 60 0.52 2.90 -9.67
C CYS A 60 -0.75 2.10 -9.40
N HIS A 61 -0.65 0.78 -9.45
CA HIS A 61 -1.71 -0.14 -9.06
C HIS A 61 -1.35 -0.88 -7.78
N ILE A 62 -2.28 -0.95 -6.83
CA ILE A 62 -2.16 -1.89 -5.71
C ILE A 62 -2.37 -3.29 -6.29
N THR A 63 -1.34 -4.13 -6.24
CA THR A 63 -1.36 -5.51 -6.76
C THR A 63 -1.57 -6.54 -5.66
N ARG A 64 -1.27 -6.18 -4.40
CA ARG A 64 -1.47 -7.06 -3.23
C ARG A 64 -1.91 -6.27 -2.00
N LEU A 65 -2.70 -6.92 -1.16
CA LEU A 65 -3.14 -6.45 0.15
C LEU A 65 -3.06 -7.62 1.13
N VAL A 66 -2.32 -7.44 2.22
CA VAL A 66 -2.10 -8.43 3.28
C VAL A 66 -2.69 -7.88 4.59
N ILE A 67 -3.36 -8.75 5.36
CA ILE A 67 -4.18 -8.39 6.53
C ILE A 67 -4.02 -9.42 7.65
#